data_AF-A0A090VKE1-F1
#
_entry.id   AF-A0A090VKE1-F1
#
_cell.length_a   1.000
_cell.length_b   1.000
_cell.length_c   1.000
_cell.angle_alpha   90.00
_cell.angle_beta   90.00
_cell.angle_gamma   90.00
#
_symmetry.space_group_name_H-M   'P 1'
#
loop_
_entity.id
_entity.type
_entity.pdbx_description
1 polymer ?
#
loop_
_entity_poly.entity_id
_entity_poly.type
_entity_poly.pdbx_seq_one_letter_code
_entity_poly.pdbx_strand_id
1 'polypeptide(L)' 'MKVSQMLVNDAKLQTANKGDSVTIPLEFRIRPSDKLYKIVENKVEA' A
#
# COMPACT_ATOMS: atom_id res chain seq x y z
N MET A 1 5.30 -1.26 -8.70
CA MET A 1 5.97 -0.49 -7.63
C MET A 1 5.96 -1.31 -6.35
N LYS A 2 7.09 -1.41 -5.65
CA LYS A 2 7.18 -2.03 -4.32
C LYS A 2 7.14 -0.92 -3.26
N VAL A 3 6.26 -1.04 -2.27
CA VAL A 3 6.20 -0.08 -1.16
C VAL A 3 7.40 -0.33 -0.25
N SER A 4 8.32 0.63 -0.17
CA SER A 4 9.55 0.53 0.65
C SER A 4 9.42 1.17 2.03
N GLN A 5 8.57 2.19 2.15
CA GLN A 5 8.30 2.92 3.38
C GLN A 5 6.86 3.41 3.39
N MET A 6 6.27 3.47 4.58
CA MET A 6 4.94 4.05 4.77
C MET A 6 4.81 4.67 6.16
N LEU A 7 3.86 5.60 6.27
CA LEU A 7 3.34 6.09 7.54
C LEU A 7 1.92 5.54 7.71
N VAL A 8 1.60 5.11 8.91
CA VAL A 8 0.28 4.60 9.30
C VAL A 8 -0.16 5.45 10.48
N ASN A 9 -1.23 6.24 10.30
CA ASN A 9 -1.69 7.21 11.29
C ASN A 9 -0.54 8.09 11.82
N ASP A 10 0.25 8.65 10.89
CA ASP A 10 1.43 9.50 11.14
C ASP A 10 2.62 8.83 11.87
N ALA A 11 2.55 7.53 12.15
CA ALA A 11 3.64 6.75 12.71
C ALA A 11 4.34 5.88 11.65
N LYS A 12 5.66 5.72 11.75
CA LYS A 12 6.46 4.90 10.82
C LYS A 12 6.28 3.41 11.14
N LEU A 13 5.40 2.73 10.42
CA LEU A 13 5.08 1.30 10.57
C LEU A 13 5.23 0.56 9.24
N GLN A 14 5.34 -0.77 9.29
CA GLN A 14 5.45 -1.65 8.10
C GLN A 14 4.16 -2.40 7.76
N THR A 15 3.18 -2.41 8.66
CA THR A 15 1.87 -3.03 8.48
C THR A 15 0.76 -2.04 8.83
N ALA A 16 -0.38 -2.14 8.14
CA ALA A 16 -1.58 -1.35 8.39
C ALA A 16 -2.80 -2.28 8.35
N ASN A 17 -3.83 -1.94 9.10
CA ASN A 17 -5.09 -2.66 9.15
C ASN A 17 -6.19 -1.94 8.35
N LYS A 18 -7.31 -2.61 8.14
CA LYS A 18 -8.48 -2.00 7.50
C LYS A 18 -8.97 -0.83 8.34
N GLY A 19 -9.03 0.35 7.74
CA GLY A 19 -9.49 1.58 8.38
C GLY A 19 -8.36 2.54 8.75
N ASP A 20 -7.10 2.11 8.71
CA ASP A 20 -5.96 3.00 8.96
C ASP A 20 -5.74 3.98 7.81
N SER A 21 -5.27 5.18 8.15
CA SER A 21 -4.79 6.15 7.17
C SER A 21 -3.34 5.83 6.82
N VAL A 22 -3.06 5.62 5.53
CA VAL A 22 -1.73 5.22 5.04
C VAL A 22 -1.18 6.26 4.08
N THR A 23 0.05 6.70 4.32
CA THR A 23 0.81 7.57 3.41
C THR A 23 2.01 6.81 2.85
N ILE A 24 2.14 6.79 1.51
CA ILE A 24 3.25 6.16 0.80
C ILE A 24 3.84 7.10 -0.26
N PRO A 25 5.15 7.04 -0.52
CA PRO A 25 5.74 7.72 -1.66
C PRO A 25 5.28 7.04 -2.97
N LEU A 26 4.94 7.84 -3.97
CA LEU A 26 4.57 7.36 -5.31
C LEU A 26 5.56 7.92 -6.34
N GLU A 27 6.02 7.08 -7.26
CA GLU A 27 6.97 7.47 -8.32
C GLU A 27 6.29 8.17 -9.51
N PHE A 28 4.96 8.25 -9.49
CA PHE A 28 4.16 8.84 -10.56
C PHE A 28 2.94 9.54 -9.97
N ARG A 29 2.36 10.45 -10.76
CA ARG A 29 1.16 11.18 -10.37
C ARG A 29 -0.06 10.29 -10.56
N ILE A 30 -0.91 10.22 -9.54
CA ILE A 30 -2.22 9.56 -9.60
C ILE A 30 -3.35 10.57 -9.43
N ARG A 31 -4.55 10.19 -9.86
CA ARG A 31 -5.78 10.91 -9.57
C ARG A 31 -6.48 10.27 -8.37
N PRO A 32 -7.26 11.04 -7.59
CA PRO A 32 -8.00 10.50 -6.44
C PRO A 32 -8.98 9.36 -6.79
N SER A 33 -9.43 9.28 -8.04
CA SER A 33 -10.33 8.25 -8.54
C SER A 33 -9.63 6.93 -8.89
N ASP A 34 -8.32 6.92 -9.00
CA ASP A 34 -7.57 5.71 -9.38
C ASP A 34 -7.61 4.70 -8.22
N LYS A 35 -7.89 3.44 -8.54
CA LYS A 35 -7.95 2.36 -7.55
C LYS A 35 -6.59 1.68 -7.42
N LEU A 36 -6.08 1.61 -6.19
CA LEU A 36 -4.84 0.91 -5.85
C LEU A 36 -5.19 -0.47 -5.27
N TYR A 37 -4.59 -1.52 -5.81
CA TYR A 37 -4.77 -2.89 -5.33
C TYR A 37 -3.44 -3.45 -4.83
N LYS A 38 -3.48 -4.23 -3.75
CA LYS A 38 -2.36 -5.07 -3.33
C LYS A 38 -2.31 -6.27 -4.26
N ILE A 39 -1.20 -6.42 -4.99
CA ILE A 39 -0.93 -7.64 -5.75
C ILE A 39 -0.64 -8.76 -4.74
N VAL A 40 -1.40 -9.85 -4.83
CA VAL A 40 -1.22 -11.05 -4.00
C VAL A 40 -0.74 -12.16 -4.92
N GLU A 41 0.38 -12.78 -4.57
CA GLU A 41 0.89 -13.95 -5.29
C GLU A 41 -0.09 -15.11 -5.10
N ASN A 42 -0.46 -15.76 -6.21
CA ASN A 42 -1.32 -16.92 -6.17
C ASN A 42 -0.47 -18.16 -5.89
N LYS A 43 -0.56 -18.71 -4.67
CA LYS A 43 0.06 -19.99 -4.33
C LYS A 43 -0.86 -21.11 -4.78
N VAL A 44 -0.64 -21.63 -5.99
CA VAL A 44 -1.27 -22.89 -6.41
C VAL A 44 -0.42 -24.00 -5.81
N GLU A 45 -0.89 -24.60 -4.72
CA GLU A 45 -0.29 -25.81 -4.16
C GLU A 45 -0.61 -26.97 -5.13
N ALA A 46 0.45 -27.63 -5.61
CA ALA A 46 0.36 -28.79 -6.52
C ALA A 46 0.24 -30.10 -5.73
#